data_AF-A0A090QBU0-F1
#
_entry.id   AF-A0A090QBU0-F1
#
_cell.length_a   1.000
_cell.length_b   1.000
_cell.length_c   1.000
_cell.angle_alpha   90.00
_cell.angle_beta   90.00
_cell.angle_gamma   90.00
#
_symmetry.space_group_name_H-M   'P 1'
#
loop_
_entity.id
_entity.type
_entity.pdbx_description
1 polymer ?
#
loop_
_entity_poly.entity_id
_entity_poly.type
_entity_poly.pdbx_seq_one_letter_code
_entity_poly.pdbx_strand_id
1 'polypeptide(L)' 'MKAMIPHHSIAILTSERADIKDPEVKKLAEDIIKAQRKEIAEMKAMIERLENEK' A
#
# COMPACT_ATOMS: atom_id res chain seq x y z
N MET A 1 -3.93 -7.05 -10.23
CA MET A 1 -3.24 -7.13 -8.92
C MET A 1 -1.72 -7.12 -9.03
N LYS A 2 -1.10 -7.93 -9.90
CA LYS A 2 0.38 -7.99 -10.05
C LYS A 2 1.07 -6.63 -10.32
N ALA A 3 0.43 -5.70 -11.04
CA ALA A 3 0.94 -4.34 -11.26
C ALA A 3 0.56 -3.32 -10.16
N MET A 4 -0.46 -3.62 -9.35
CA MET A 4 -0.96 -2.69 -8.34
C MET A 4 -0.21 -2.84 -7.01
N ILE A 5 0.23 -4.06 -6.69
CA ILE A 5 1.14 -4.29 -5.55
C ILE A 5 2.41 -3.39 -5.62
N PRO A 6 3.16 -3.32 -6.74
CA PRO A 6 4.30 -2.42 -6.82
C PRO A 6 3.91 -0.94 -6.84
N HIS A 7 2.79 -0.56 -7.47
CA HIS A 7 2.26 0.81 -7.38
C HIS A 7 2.06 1.24 -5.91
N HIS A 8 1.39 0.40 -5.11
CA HIS A 8 1.15 0.70 -3.71
C HIS A 8 2.45 0.71 -2.89
N SER A 9 3.37 -0.20 -3.20
CA SER A 9 4.66 -0.28 -2.52
C SER A 9 5.50 0.98 -2.74
N ILE A 10 5.45 1.58 -3.93
CA ILE A 10 6.13 2.85 -4.25
C ILE A 10 5.50 4.03 -3.50
N ALA A 11 4.16 4.07 -3.40
CA ALA A 11 3.48 5.12 -2.64
C ALA A 11 3.80 5.05 -1.15
N ILE A 12 3.80 3.85 -0.54
CA ILE A 12 4.27 3.64 0.84
C ILE A 12 5.71 4.13 1.01
N LEU A 13 6.63 3.73 0.12
CA LEU A 13 8.03 4.13 0.20
C LEU A 13 8.21 5.65 0.10
N THR A 14 7.44 6.29 -0.76
CA THR A 14 7.45 7.75 -0.93
C THR A 14 6.95 8.44 0.34
N SER A 15 5.83 7.96 0.90
CA SER A 15 5.26 8.49 2.15
C SER A 15 6.19 8.31 3.35
N GLU A 16 6.88 7.16 3.47
CA GLU A 16 7.83 6.89 4.56
C GLU A 16 9.10 7.74 4.51
N ARG A 17 9.50 8.18 3.32
CA ARG A 17 10.72 8.98 3.11
C ARG A 17 10.48 10.49 3.05
N ALA A 18 9.23 10.91 3.00
CA ALA A 18 8.89 12.33 2.90
C ALA A 18 9.22 13.05 4.22
N ASP A 19 9.98 14.15 4.14
CA ASP A 19 10.19 15.04 5.29
C ASP A 19 8.99 15.97 5.44
N ILE A 20 7.94 15.49 6.12
CA ILE A 20 6.67 16.20 6.30
C ILE A 20 6.69 16.94 7.64
N LYS A 21 6.59 18.28 7.60
CA LYS A 21 6.49 19.13 8.80
C LYS A 21 5.05 19.42 9.22
N ASP A 22 4.15 19.49 8.25
CA ASP A 22 2.74 19.78 8.51
C ASP A 22 2.05 18.57 9.18
N PRO A 23 1.38 18.75 10.33
CA PRO A 23 0.78 17.64 11.07
C PRO A 23 -0.41 17.00 10.35
N GLU A 24 -1.18 17.75 9.57
CA GLU A 24 -2.31 17.21 8.81
C GLU A 24 -1.82 16.36 7.65
N VAL A 25 -0.79 16.84 6.93
CA VAL A 25 -0.15 16.07 5.84
C VAL A 25 0.56 14.83 6.38
N LYS A 26 1.17 14.91 7.57
CA LYS A 26 1.81 13.73 8.20
C LYS A 26 0.78 12.66 8.52
N LYS A 27 -0.36 13.05 9.10
CA LYS A 27 -1.47 12.13 9.37
C LYS A 27 -2.00 11.50 8.08
N LEU A 28 -2.17 12.30 7.03
CA LEU A 28 -2.58 11.78 5.73
C LEU A 28 -1.59 10.74 5.18
N ALA A 29 -0.29 10.98 5.30
CA ALA A 29 0.74 10.02 4.88
C ALA A 29 0.68 8.71 5.68
N GLU A 30 0.48 8.79 6.99
CA GLU A 30 0.29 7.62 7.87
C GLU A 30 -0.96 6.82 7.47
N ASP A 31 -2.07 7.51 7.20
CA ASP A 31 -3.33 6.90 6.76
C ASP A 31 -3.18 6.19 5.40
N ILE A 32 -2.48 6.83 4.44
CA ILE A 32 -2.15 6.23 3.14
C ILE A 32 -1.32 4.96 3.33
N ILE A 33 -0.25 5.01 4.14
CA ILE A 33 0.60 3.84 4.40
C ILE A 33 -0.22 2.69 4.98
N LYS A 34 -1.07 2.97 5.96
CA LYS A 34 -1.92 1.96 6.60
C LYS A 34 -2.90 1.32 5.61
N ALA A 35 -3.60 2.13 4.83
CA ALA A 35 -4.55 1.65 3.83
C ALA A 35 -3.86 0.78 2.78
N GLN A 36 -2.75 1.26 2.22
CA GLN A 36 -2.08 0.56 1.13
C GLN A 36 -1.40 -0.75 1.58
N ARG A 37 -0.91 -0.83 2.82
CA ARG A 37 -0.42 -2.11 3.39
C ARG A 37 -1.55 -3.14 3.49
N LYS A 38 -2.75 -2.71 3.90
CA LYS A 38 -3.93 -3.57 3.96
C LYS A 38 -4.33 -4.07 2.57
N GLU A 39 -4.41 -3.16 1.59
CA GLU A 39 -4.77 -3.50 0.20
C GLU A 39 -3.75 -4.45 -0.45
N ILE A 40 -2.45 -4.28 -0.16
CA ILE A 40 -1.41 -5.23 -0.61
C ILE A 40 -1.68 -6.63 -0.05
N ALA A 41 -2.02 -6.75 1.23
CA ALA A 41 -2.31 -8.05 1.85
C ALA A 41 -3.55 -8.70 1.21
N GLU A 42 -4.61 -7.93 1.00
CA GLU A 42 -5.84 -8.39 0.34
C GLU A 42 -5.56 -8.85 -1.10
N MET A 43 -4.80 -8.07 -1.88
CA MET A 43 -4.42 -8.44 -3.24
C MET A 43 -3.57 -9.71 -3.29
N LYS A 44 -2.65 -9.90 -2.34
CA LYS A 44 -1.85 -11.14 -2.26
C LYS A 44 -2.73 -12.35 -1.98
N ALA A 45 -3.65 -12.25 -1.02
CA ALA A 45 -4.60 -13.32 -0.70
C ALA A 45 -5.52 -13.65 -1.89
N MET A 46 -5.96 -12.63 -2.63
CA MET A 46 -6.77 -12.84 -3.83
C MET A 46 -5.99 -13.53 -4.96
N ILE A 47 -4.73 -13.16 -5.19
CA ILE A 47 -3.88 -13.84 -6.18
C ILE A 47 -3.72 -15.32 -5.81
N GLU A 48 -3.37 -15.61 -4.55
CA GLU A 48 -3.20 -16.99 -4.07
C GLU A 48 -4.48 -17.82 -4.26
N ARG A 49 -5.64 -17.27 -3.87
CA ARG A 49 -6.93 -17.93 -4.07
C ARG A 49 -7.18 -18.24 -5.55
N LEU A 50 -6.95 -17.28 -6.45
CA LEU A 50 -7.19 -17.44 -7.88
C LEU A 50 -6.19 -18.39 -8.56
N GLU A 51 -4.97 -18.50 -8.03
CA GLU A 51 -3.96 -19.45 -8.52
C GLU A 51 -4.28 -20.89 -8.07
N ASN A 52 -4.92 -21.07 -6.90
CA ASN A 52 -5.37 -22.38 -6.39
C ASN A 52 -6.71 -22.85 -6.97
N GLU A 53 -7.49 -21.96 -7.60
CA GLU A 53 -8.76 -22.28 -8.30
C GLU A 53 -8.55 -22.70 -9.77
N LYS A 54 -7.30 -22.72 -10.26
CA LYS A 54 -6.92 -23.13 -11.61
C LYS A 54 -6.46 -24.57 -11.68
#